data_AF-A0A4U0WZ51-F1
#
_entry.id   AF-A0A4U0WZ51-F1
#
_cell.length_a   1.000
_cell.length_b   1.000
_cell.length_c   1.000
_cell.angle_alpha   90.00
_cell.angle_beta   90.00
_cell.angle_gamma   90.00
#
_symmetry.space_group_name_H-M   'P 1'
#
loop_
_entity.id
_entity.type
_entity.pdbx_description
1 polymer ?
#
loop_
_entity_poly.entity_id
_entity_poly.type
_entity_poly.pdbx_seq_one_letter_code
_entity_poly.pdbx_strand_id
1 'polypeptide(L)'
;MLARLTNSVIEQRHFFPVFPPQAREDTMKPTAIPGETAEAGGEQRLAVGASLDIAYLKLAEWINVRPDVLILPSVLNPFVKVIEGITCINPGTLSKRRGAGHFAAINVLPRGLSDEEREAGEAVAHNVFERARVDITRV
;
A
#
# COMPACT_ATOMS: atom_id res chain seq x y z
N MET A 1 -8.00 -11.92 7.14
CA MET A 1 -7.10 -10.97 7.84
C MET A 1 -6.71 -9.79 6.95
N LEU A 2 -6.00 -9.98 5.83
CA LEU A 2 -5.52 -8.87 4.97
C LEU A 2 -6.62 -7.91 4.49
N ALA A 3 -7.80 -8.43 4.13
CA ALA A 3 -8.92 -7.57 3.72
C ALA A 3 -9.40 -6.65 4.85
N ARG A 4 -9.36 -7.10 6.11
CA ARG A 4 -9.74 -6.26 7.26
C ARG A 4 -8.74 -5.13 7.48
N LEU A 5 -7.45 -5.42 7.40
CA LEU A 5 -6.40 -4.40 7.53
C LEU A 5 -6.51 -3.33 6.44
N THR A 6 -6.71 -3.75 5.19
CA THR A 6 -6.93 -2.81 4.09
C THR A 6 -8.22 -2.02 4.25
N ASN A 7 -9.30 -2.66 4.72
CA ASN A 7 -10.55 -1.97 5.04
C ASN A 7 -10.34 -0.86 6.08
N SER A 8 -9.58 -1.13 7.14
CA SER A 8 -9.27 -0.11 8.15
C SER A 8 -8.49 1.07 7.57
N VAL A 9 -7.60 0.86 6.60
CA VAL A 9 -6.92 1.96 5.89
C VAL A 9 -7.92 2.80 5.08
N ILE A 10 -8.86 2.16 4.40
CA ILE A 10 -9.92 2.82 3.62
C ILE A 10 -10.84 3.64 4.54
N GLU A 11 -11.34 3.04 5.62
CA GLU A 11 -12.23 3.69 6.59
C GLU A 11 -11.61 4.92 7.23
N GLN A 12 -10.31 4.84 7.57
CA GLN A 12 -9.58 5.93 8.20
C GLN A 12 -9.17 7.05 7.23
N ARG A 13 -9.33 6.82 5.91
CA ARG A 13 -8.98 7.77 4.85
C ARG A 13 -7.58 8.38 4.98
N HIS A 14 -6.60 7.56 5.35
CA HIS A 14 -5.25 8.01 5.63
C HIS A 14 -4.22 6.94 5.25
N PHE A 15 -3.10 7.30 4.60
CA PHE A 15 -2.07 6.32 4.15
C PHE A 15 -1.39 5.59 5.33
N PHE A 16 -1.36 6.22 6.51
CA PHE A 16 -0.78 5.68 7.74
C PHE A 16 -1.69 5.92 8.97
N PRO A 17 -2.76 5.14 9.19
CA PRO A 17 -3.76 5.42 10.22
C PRO A 17 -3.38 4.97 11.64
N VAL A 18 -2.26 4.26 11.80
CA VAL A 18 -1.85 3.71 13.11
C VAL A 18 -1.08 4.78 13.88
N PHE A 19 -1.61 5.20 15.03
CA PHE A 19 -0.94 6.15 15.91
C PHE A 19 -1.10 5.75 17.39
N PRO A 20 -0.02 5.75 18.19
CA PRO A 20 1.39 5.98 17.80
C PRO A 20 1.91 4.93 16.80
N PRO A 21 2.91 5.25 15.96
CA PRO A 21 3.52 4.26 15.07
C PRO A 21 4.16 3.14 15.90
N GLN A 22 4.31 1.97 15.28
CA GLN A 22 4.97 0.81 15.92
C GLN A 22 6.38 1.19 16.43
N ALA A 23 6.69 0.73 17.65
CA ALA A 23 8.00 0.93 18.26
C ALA A 23 9.11 0.31 17.40
N ARG A 24 10.27 0.96 17.31
CA ARG A 24 11.36 0.56 16.40
C ARG A 24 11.95 -0.79 16.82
N GLU A 25 11.89 -1.10 18.10
CA GLU A 25 12.32 -2.33 18.75
C GLU A 25 11.49 -3.54 18.27
N ASP A 26 10.21 -3.31 17.95
CA ASP A 26 9.28 -4.35 17.48
C ASP A 26 9.35 -4.56 15.96
N THR A 27 10.13 -3.75 15.25
CA THR A 27 10.29 -3.88 13.79
C THR A 27 11.33 -4.94 13.40
N MET A 28 11.34 -5.36 12.14
CA MET A 28 12.37 -6.28 11.64
C MET A 28 13.75 -5.63 11.74
N LYS A 29 14.70 -6.35 12.35
CA LYS A 29 16.08 -5.88 12.46
C LYS A 29 16.68 -5.62 11.07
N PRO A 30 17.40 -4.50 10.88
CA PRO A 30 18.12 -4.22 9.64
C PRO A 30 19.08 -5.36 9.24
N THR A 31 19.37 -5.45 7.95
CA THR A 31 20.39 -6.39 7.47
C THR A 31 21.74 -6.00 8.05
N ALA A 32 22.41 -6.94 8.73
CA ALA A 32 23.74 -6.72 9.30
C ALA A 32 24.73 -6.31 8.21
N ILE A 33 25.54 -5.29 8.47
CA ILE A 33 26.64 -4.92 7.58
C ILE A 33 27.84 -5.82 7.90
N PRO A 34 28.45 -6.50 6.91
CA PRO A 34 29.66 -7.27 7.13
C PRO A 34 30.77 -6.40 7.73
N GLY A 35 31.36 -6.81 8.85
CA GLY A 35 32.40 -6.07 9.55
C GLY A 35 31.90 -5.01 10.54
N GLU A 36 30.58 -4.80 10.65
CA GLU A 36 29.99 -3.95 11.69
C GLU A 36 30.12 -4.66 13.04
N THR A 37 30.94 -4.10 13.93
CA THR A 37 31.00 -4.49 15.33
C THR A 37 30.25 -3.45 16.14
N ALA A 38 29.25 -3.89 16.90
CA ALA A 38 28.60 -3.01 17.85
C ALA A 38 29.63 -2.63 18.91
N GLU A 39 29.85 -1.33 19.13
CA GLU A 39 30.70 -0.87 20.22
C GLU A 39 30.16 -1.40 21.56
N ALA A 40 31.04 -1.80 22.47
CA ALA A 40 30.63 -2.29 23.78
C ALA A 40 29.91 -1.17 24.55
N GLY A 41 28.58 -1.28 24.72
CA GLY A 41 27.73 -0.23 25.29
C GLY A 41 27.19 0.79 24.27
N GLY A 42 27.45 0.60 22.97
CA GLY A 42 26.91 1.43 21.90
C GLY A 42 25.42 1.19 21.62
N GLU A 43 24.79 2.14 20.93
CA GLU A 43 23.36 2.04 20.58
C GLU A 43 23.08 0.88 19.63
N GLN A 44 22.00 0.14 19.91
CA GLN A 44 21.55 -0.92 19.02
C GLN A 44 21.02 -0.32 17.71
N ARG A 45 21.48 -0.85 16.58
CA ARG A 45 20.95 -0.47 15.27
C ARG A 45 19.53 -1.00 15.07
N LEU A 46 18.56 -0.10 15.24
CA LEU A 46 17.14 -0.37 14.99
C LEU A 46 16.75 0.04 13.57
N ALA A 47 15.59 -0.45 13.08
CA ALA A 47 15.04 0.06 11.83
C ALA A 47 14.70 1.55 11.96
N VAL A 48 14.55 2.24 10.83
CA VAL A 48 14.20 3.67 10.79
C VAL A 48 12.83 3.92 11.45
N GLY A 49 11.91 2.95 11.37
CA GLY A 49 10.53 3.11 11.82
C GLY A 49 9.70 3.91 10.82
N ALA A 50 8.56 4.43 11.27
CA ALA A 50 7.66 5.22 10.42
C ALA A 50 8.12 6.67 10.21
N SER A 51 8.98 7.20 11.10
CA SER A 51 9.53 8.56 11.03
C SER A 51 8.50 9.64 10.68
N LEU A 52 7.39 9.68 11.42
CA LEU A 52 6.28 10.61 11.16
C LEU A 52 6.60 12.01 11.68
N ASP A 53 6.45 13.01 10.81
CA ASP A 53 6.33 14.40 11.24
C ASP A 53 4.86 14.72 11.54
N ILE A 54 4.55 14.84 12.83
CA ILE A 54 3.18 15.05 13.33
C ILE A 54 2.58 16.34 12.77
N ALA A 55 3.39 17.37 12.51
CA ALA A 55 2.91 18.64 11.98
C ALA A 55 2.34 18.51 10.55
N TYR A 56 2.79 17.50 9.79
CA TYR A 56 2.42 17.28 8.39
C TYR A 56 1.59 16.02 8.16
N LEU A 57 1.10 15.36 9.23
CA LEU A 57 0.33 14.11 9.11
C LEU A 57 -0.87 14.24 8.17
N LYS A 58 -1.52 15.42 8.16
CA LYS A 58 -2.66 15.73 7.28
C LYS A 58 -2.37 15.58 5.78
N LEU A 59 -1.11 15.64 5.35
CA LEU A 59 -0.75 15.43 3.95
C LEU A 59 -1.00 13.99 3.48
N ALA A 60 -1.10 13.03 4.41
CA ALA A 60 -1.40 11.63 4.13
C ALA A 60 -2.91 11.32 4.16
N GLU A 61 -3.77 12.31 4.41
CA GLU A 61 -5.23 12.17 4.41
C GLU A 61 -5.82 12.23 2.98
N TRP A 62 -6.88 11.47 2.72
CA TRP A 62 -7.69 11.53 1.50
C TRP A 62 -9.17 11.74 1.79
N ILE A 63 -9.51 12.63 2.73
CA ILE A 63 -10.87 12.77 3.27
C ILE A 63 -11.96 12.95 2.19
N ASN A 64 -11.69 13.67 1.11
CA ASN A 64 -12.70 14.01 0.11
C ASN A 64 -12.78 13.05 -1.07
N VAL A 65 -11.92 12.04 -1.14
CA VAL A 65 -11.85 11.11 -2.27
C VAL A 65 -11.81 9.67 -1.78
N ARG A 66 -12.32 8.76 -2.61
CA ARG A 66 -12.11 7.32 -2.44
C ARG A 66 -11.28 6.86 -3.64
N PRO A 67 -10.09 6.27 -3.43
CA PRO A 67 -9.27 5.85 -4.56
C PRO A 67 -9.94 4.70 -5.31
N ASP A 68 -9.83 4.67 -6.62
CA ASP A 68 -10.23 3.52 -7.44
C ASP A 68 -9.24 2.35 -7.31
N VAL A 69 -7.95 2.69 -7.10
CA VAL A 69 -6.83 1.77 -6.93
C VAL A 69 -6.01 2.21 -5.73
N LEU A 70 -5.76 1.30 -4.79
CA LEU A 70 -4.98 1.55 -3.59
C LEU A 70 -3.77 0.64 -3.55
N ILE A 71 -2.57 1.21 -3.70
CA ILE A 71 -1.31 0.46 -3.68
C ILE A 71 -0.71 0.57 -2.27
N LEU A 72 -0.58 -0.55 -1.58
CA LEU A 72 -0.02 -0.66 -0.22
C LEU A 72 1.18 -1.61 -0.24
N PRO A 73 2.38 -1.12 -0.58
CA PRO A 73 3.59 -1.95 -0.58
C PRO A 73 3.89 -2.45 0.83
N SER A 74 4.18 -3.75 0.96
CA SER A 74 4.57 -4.34 2.24
C SER A 74 5.44 -5.58 2.06
N VAL A 75 6.01 -6.06 3.17
CA VAL A 75 6.75 -7.34 3.23
C VAL A 75 5.83 -8.57 3.37
N LEU A 76 4.51 -8.36 3.44
CA LEU A 76 3.52 -9.44 3.44
C LEU A 76 3.48 -10.12 2.06
N ASN A 77 2.87 -11.30 2.00
CA ASN A 77 2.64 -11.97 0.72
C ASN A 77 1.94 -11.02 -0.27
N PRO A 78 2.44 -10.90 -1.52
CA PRO A 78 1.81 -10.08 -2.54
C PRO A 78 0.34 -10.47 -2.73
N PHE A 79 -0.53 -9.48 -2.95
CA PHE A 79 -1.95 -9.75 -3.16
C PHE A 79 -2.63 -8.66 -4.00
N VAL A 80 -3.75 -9.05 -4.60
CA VAL A 80 -4.74 -8.14 -5.19
C VAL A 80 -6.10 -8.50 -4.60
N LYS A 81 -6.85 -7.50 -4.12
CA LYS A 81 -8.21 -7.68 -3.60
C LYS A 81 -9.09 -6.50 -3.96
N VAL A 82 -10.34 -6.77 -4.32
CA VAL A 82 -11.38 -5.73 -4.41
C VAL A 82 -12.05 -5.58 -3.06
N ILE A 83 -12.00 -4.38 -2.48
CA ILE A 83 -12.57 -4.08 -1.16
C ILE A 83 -13.43 -2.83 -1.29
N GLU A 84 -14.74 -3.00 -1.13
CA GLU A 84 -15.78 -1.98 -1.36
C GLU A 84 -15.52 -1.14 -2.65
N GLY A 85 -15.33 -1.84 -3.78
CA GLY A 85 -15.12 -1.22 -5.08
C GLY A 85 -13.71 -0.65 -5.34
N ILE A 86 -12.76 -0.83 -4.43
CA ILE A 86 -11.37 -0.39 -4.59
C ILE A 86 -10.48 -1.58 -4.94
N THR A 87 -9.72 -1.48 -6.02
CA THR A 87 -8.67 -2.45 -6.35
C THR A 87 -7.44 -2.21 -5.48
N CYS A 88 -7.29 -3.01 -4.43
CA CYS A 88 -6.20 -2.91 -3.47
C CYS A 88 -5.05 -3.86 -3.84
N ILE A 89 -3.83 -3.34 -3.91
CA ILE A 89 -2.66 -4.04 -4.45
C ILE A 89 -1.50 -3.97 -3.45
N ASN A 90 -0.98 -5.12 -3.04
CA ASN A 90 0.36 -5.24 -2.48
C ASN A 90 1.26 -5.91 -3.52
N PRO A 91 2.17 -5.17 -4.20
CA PRO A 91 3.08 -5.75 -5.18
C PRO A 91 4.17 -6.63 -4.54
N GLY A 92 4.38 -6.53 -3.22
CA GLY A 92 5.55 -7.08 -2.55
C GLY A 92 6.82 -6.26 -2.83
N THR A 93 7.98 -6.81 -2.42
CA THR A 93 9.29 -6.19 -2.69
C THR A 93 9.81 -6.63 -4.05
N LEU A 94 10.46 -5.72 -4.79
CA LEU A 94 11.10 -6.00 -6.09
C LEU A 94 12.27 -6.99 -5.97
N SER A 95 13.01 -6.87 -4.86
CA SER A 95 14.13 -7.75 -4.51
C SER A 95 13.96 -8.25 -3.09
N LYS A 96 14.40 -9.48 -2.84
CA LYS A 96 14.47 -10.10 -1.51
C LYS A 96 15.93 -10.27 -1.13
N ARG A 97 16.21 -10.41 0.18
CA ARG A 97 17.58 -10.61 0.70
C ARG A 97 18.34 -11.75 0.00
N ARG A 98 17.63 -12.78 -0.46
CA ARG A 98 18.21 -13.95 -1.16
C ARG A 98 17.39 -14.33 -2.40
N GLY A 99 17.10 -13.38 -3.28
CA GLY A 99 16.55 -13.68 -4.60
C GLY A 99 15.61 -12.62 -5.17
N ALA A 100 15.04 -12.94 -6.33
CA ALA A 100 14.08 -12.07 -7.01
C ALA A 100 12.78 -11.92 -6.21
N GLY A 101 12.23 -10.71 -6.27
CA GLY A 101 10.93 -10.36 -5.72
C GLY A 101 9.84 -10.35 -6.80
N HIS A 102 8.89 -9.43 -6.66
CA HIS A 102 7.76 -9.31 -7.57
C HIS A 102 7.48 -7.84 -7.92
N PHE A 103 6.71 -7.65 -8.98
CA PHE A 103 6.05 -6.38 -9.31
C PHE A 103 4.58 -6.67 -9.65
N ALA A 104 3.76 -5.62 -9.65
CA ALA A 104 2.38 -5.69 -10.13
C ALA A 104 2.26 -4.98 -11.48
N ALA A 105 1.67 -5.65 -12.46
CA ALA A 105 1.26 -5.05 -13.73
C ALA A 105 -0.26 -4.87 -13.72
N ILE A 106 -0.73 -3.65 -13.97
CA ILE A 106 -2.15 -3.32 -14.04
C ILE A 106 -2.52 -2.91 -15.47
N ASN A 107 -3.54 -3.54 -16.01
CA ASN A 107 -4.16 -3.19 -17.29
C ASN A 107 -5.61 -2.77 -17.02
N VAL A 108 -5.95 -1.52 -17.33
CA VAL A 108 -7.30 -0.99 -17.15
C VAL A 108 -7.94 -0.76 -18.52
N LEU A 109 -8.99 -1.51 -18.83
CA LEU A 109 -9.72 -1.34 -20.08
C LEU A 109 -10.55 -0.04 -20.07
N PRO A 110 -10.81 0.59 -21.23
CA PRO A 110 -11.68 1.78 -21.31
C PRO A 110 -13.06 1.54 -20.69
N ARG A 111 -13.67 2.59 -20.13
CA ARG A 111 -15.05 2.54 -19.66
C ARG A 111 -15.99 2.93 -20.80
N GLY A 112 -16.83 1.99 -21.23
CA GLY A 112 -17.97 2.30 -22.09
C GLY A 112 -19.09 2.90 -21.25
N LEU A 113 -19.61 4.05 -21.68
CA LEU A 113 -20.81 4.65 -21.09
C LEU A 113 -22.02 4.26 -21.94
N SER A 114 -23.12 3.90 -21.29
CA SER A 114 -24.39 3.66 -21.97
C SER A 114 -24.97 4.97 -22.53
N ASP A 115 -25.92 4.87 -23.45
CA ASP A 115 -26.57 6.05 -24.01
C ASP A 115 -27.35 6.80 -22.91
N GLU A 116 -27.95 6.09 -21.96
CA GLU A 116 -28.64 6.68 -20.80
C GLU A 116 -27.66 7.45 -19.89
N GLU A 117 -26.48 6.90 -19.60
CA GLU A 117 -25.44 7.58 -18.81
C GLU A 117 -24.93 8.85 -19.51
N ARG A 118 -24.83 8.81 -20.85
CA ARG A 118 -24.40 9.96 -21.65
C ARG A 118 -25.46 11.05 -21.69
N GLU A 119 -26.72 10.68 -21.87
CA GLU A 119 -27.86 11.60 -21.92
C GLU A 119 -28.15 12.24 -20.56
N ALA A 120 -27.95 11.51 -19.46
CA ALA A 120 -28.11 12.04 -18.11
C ALA A 120 -27.14 13.21 -17.81
N GLY A 121 -25.94 13.21 -18.41
CA GLY A 121 -24.95 14.28 -18.23
C GLY A 121 -24.38 14.38 -16.81
N GLU A 122 -24.57 13.36 -15.98
CA GLU A 122 -24.12 13.31 -14.59
C GLU A 122 -22.71 12.72 -14.45
N ALA A 123 -22.10 12.91 -13.27
CA ALA A 123 -20.86 12.25 -12.93
C ALA A 123 -21.10 10.74 -12.73
N VAL A 124 -20.28 9.92 -13.35
CA VAL A 124 -20.44 8.47 -13.39
C VAL A 124 -19.25 7.75 -12.76
N ALA A 125 -19.50 6.71 -11.96
CA ALA A 125 -18.46 6.01 -11.19
C ALA A 125 -17.46 5.26 -12.09
N HIS A 126 -16.15 5.40 -11.87
CA HIS A 126 -15.15 4.84 -12.79
C HIS A 126 -15.14 3.31 -12.88
N ASN A 127 -15.68 2.60 -11.88
CA ASN A 127 -15.76 1.14 -11.79
C ASN A 127 -14.48 0.41 -12.21
N VAL A 128 -13.31 0.92 -11.79
CA VAL A 128 -12.01 0.37 -12.22
C VAL A 128 -11.90 -1.11 -11.87
N PHE A 129 -12.44 -1.53 -10.73
CA PHE A 129 -12.41 -2.92 -10.26
C PHE A 129 -13.11 -3.93 -11.19
N GLU A 130 -14.05 -3.48 -12.04
CA GLU A 130 -14.76 -4.35 -13.01
C GLU A 130 -13.97 -4.55 -14.30
N ARG A 131 -13.02 -3.66 -14.58
CA ARG A 131 -12.32 -3.54 -15.87
C ARG A 131 -10.80 -3.49 -15.76
N ALA A 132 -10.27 -3.70 -14.56
CA ALA A 132 -8.85 -3.80 -14.30
C ALA A 132 -8.44 -5.26 -14.13
N ARG A 133 -7.43 -5.66 -14.91
CA ARG A 133 -6.68 -6.90 -14.68
C ARG A 133 -5.37 -6.53 -13.99
N VAL A 134 -5.07 -7.19 -12.88
CA VAL A 134 -3.81 -7.02 -12.15
C VAL A 134 -3.11 -8.36 -12.06
N ASP A 135 -1.89 -8.43 -12.58
CA ASP A 135 -1.02 -9.60 -12.51
C ASP A 135 0.15 -9.29 -11.55
N ILE A 136 0.47 -10.21 -10.65
CA ILE A 136 1.67 -10.14 -9.81
C ILE A 136 2.72 -11.06 -10.41
N THR A 137 3.82 -10.47 -10.89
CA THR A 137 4.83 -11.15 -11.68
C THR A 137 6.15 -11.18 -10.94
N ARG A 138 6.83 -12.34 -10.95
CA ARG A 138 8.17 -12.50 -10.42
C ARG A 138 9.19 -11.88 -11.39
N VAL A 139 10.16 -11.14 -10.84
CA VAL A 139 11.27 -10.56 -11.61
C VAL A 139 12.30 -11.62 -11.97
#